data_AF-A0AAV4I199-F1
#
_entry.id   AF-A0AAV4I199-F1
#
_cell.length_a   1.000
_cell.length_b   1.000
_cell.length_c   1.000
_cell.angle_alpha   90.00
_cell.angle_beta   90.00
_cell.angle_gamma   90.00
#
_symmetry.space_group_name_H-M   'P 1'
#
loop_
_entity.id
_entity.type
_entity.pdbx_description
1 polymer ?
#
loop_
_entity_poly.entity_id
_entity_poly.type
_entity_poly.pdbx_seq_one_letter_code
_entity_poly.pdbx_strand_id
1 'polypeptide(L)'
;MARISWKEKKKNKEVLEEIGLKHTELLKTVKTRQLAYYGHIRRHQSLQKSIMEGKINGKRQRGRKRKSWLGNIEETRTRRINECCEVALDREEWRRTRASNLWQETEQRRRLAQDFRSRLDLDWL
;
A
#
# COMPACT_ATOMS: atom_id res chain seq x y z
N MET A 1 -1.32 14.28 -17.67
CA MET A 1 -0.34 13.17 -17.65
C MET A 1 0.82 13.57 -18.51
N ALA A 2 2.06 13.44 -18.05
CA ALA A 2 3.24 13.69 -18.88
C ALA A 2 3.32 12.61 -19.99
N ARG A 3 3.43 13.02 -21.26
CA ARG A 3 3.61 12.13 -22.41
C ARG A 3 5.08 11.76 -22.53
N ILE A 4 5.56 10.90 -21.64
CA ILE A 4 6.97 10.47 -21.61
C ILE A 4 7.13 9.29 -22.56
N SER A 5 7.97 9.44 -23.58
CA SER A 5 8.30 8.35 -24.50
C SER A 5 9.30 7.38 -23.86
N TRP A 6 9.11 6.07 -24.08
CA TRP A 6 10.08 5.06 -23.62
C TRP A 6 11.47 5.25 -24.26
N LYS A 7 11.55 5.93 -25.42
CA LYS A 7 12.81 6.25 -26.11
C LYS A 7 13.67 7.26 -25.35
N GLU A 8 13.07 8.08 -24.49
CA GLU A 8 13.77 9.11 -23.71
C GLU A 8 14.65 8.50 -22.60
N LYS A 9 14.42 7.23 -22.21
CA LYS A 9 15.16 6.52 -21.15
C LYS A 9 15.33 7.35 -19.85
N LYS A 10 14.38 8.23 -19.53
CA LYS A 10 14.37 9.05 -18.32
C LYS A 10 14.37 8.20 -17.06
N LYS A 11 15.11 8.64 -16.04
CA LYS A 11 15.15 7.95 -14.74
C LYS A 11 13.85 8.24 -13.99
N ASN A 12 13.39 7.28 -13.18
CA ASN A 12 12.17 7.44 -12.37
C ASN A 12 12.18 8.69 -11.48
N LYS A 13 13.36 9.12 -11.00
CA LYS A 13 13.51 10.34 -10.19
C LYS A 13 13.21 11.61 -11.01
N GLU A 14 13.72 11.70 -12.23
CA GLU A 14 13.48 12.83 -13.14
C GLU A 14 12.01 12.91 -13.53
N VAL A 15 11.39 11.76 -13.80
CA VAL A 15 9.95 11.67 -14.09
C VAL A 15 9.10 12.17 -12.92
N LEU A 16 9.51 11.85 -11.69
CA LEU A 16 8.81 12.29 -10.47
C LEU A 16 8.97 13.80 -10.23
N GLU A 17 10.17 14.34 -10.46
CA GLU A 17 10.44 15.79 -10.39
C GLU A 17 9.65 16.56 -11.45
N GLU A 18 9.60 16.07 -12.69
CA GLU A 18 8.86 16.67 -13.81
C GLU A 18 7.34 16.71 -13.56
N ILE A 19 6.79 15.68 -12.91
CA ILE A 19 5.36 15.62 -12.55
C ILE A 19 5.10 16.34 -11.21
N GLY A 20 6.14 16.79 -10.51
CA GLY A 20 6.04 17.45 -9.20
C GLY A 20 5.54 16.53 -8.08
N LEU A 21 5.71 15.22 -8.22
CA LEU A 21 5.24 14.23 -7.24
C LEU A 21 6.40 13.65 -6.44
N LYS A 22 6.28 13.64 -5.11
CA LYS A 22 7.25 12.92 -4.29
C LYS A 22 6.97 11.42 -4.32
N HIS A 23 8.02 10.60 -4.31
CA HIS A 23 7.88 9.13 -4.26
C HIS A 23 7.00 8.65 -3.09
N THR A 24 7.11 9.32 -1.94
CA THR A 24 6.29 9.08 -0.75
C THR A 24 4.81 9.34 -0.98
N GLU A 25 4.46 10.37 -1.76
CA GLU A 25 3.08 10.74 -2.08
C GLU A 25 2.46 9.76 -3.07
N LEU A 26 3.24 9.28 -4.05
CA LEU A 26 2.77 8.26 -4.99
C LEU A 26 2.44 6.95 -4.27
N LEU A 27 3.35 6.44 -3.44
CA LEU A 27 3.11 5.21 -2.68
C LEU A 27 1.92 5.35 -1.74
N LYS A 28 1.79 6.49 -1.05
CA LYS A 28 0.63 6.79 -0.20
C LYS A 28 -0.67 6.75 -1.00
N THR A 29 -0.67 7.34 -2.20
CA THR A 29 -1.84 7.36 -3.09
C THR A 29 -2.22 5.97 -3.57
N VAL A 30 -1.24 5.16 -4.00
CA VAL A 30 -1.46 3.78 -4.43
C VAL A 30 -2.05 2.95 -3.31
N LYS A 31 -1.47 3.00 -2.11
CA LYS A 31 -1.96 2.29 -0.91
C LYS A 31 -3.39 2.71 -0.52
N THR A 32 -3.66 4.01 -0.56
CA THR A 32 -5.00 4.55 -0.27
C THR A 32 -6.04 3.99 -1.24
N ARG A 33 -5.72 3.97 -2.54
CA ARG A 33 -6.60 3.43 -3.59
C ARG A 33 -6.79 1.92 -3.44
N GLN A 34 -5.74 1.17 -3.12
CA GLN A 34 -5.82 -0.27 -2.86
C GLN A 34 -6.78 -0.58 -1.70
N LEU A 35 -6.66 0.12 -0.57
CA LEU A 35 -7.58 -0.06 0.55
C LEU A 35 -9.01 0.38 0.20
N ALA A 36 -9.18 1.46 -0.57
CA ALA A 36 -10.50 1.88 -1.03
C ALA A 36 -11.19 0.79 -1.86
N TYR A 37 -10.44 0.22 -2.81
CA TYR A 37 -10.92 -0.83 -3.68
C TYR A 37 -11.22 -2.12 -2.92
N TYR A 38 -10.41 -2.48 -1.93
CA TYR A 38 -10.69 -3.63 -1.07
C TYR A 38 -12.03 -3.52 -0.34
N GLY A 39 -12.31 -2.37 0.28
CA GLY A 39 -13.60 -2.18 0.94
C GLY A 39 -14.78 -2.21 -0.02
N HIS A 40 -14.60 -1.76 -1.26
CA HIS A 40 -15.60 -1.92 -2.31
C HIS A 40 -15.83 -3.40 -2.62
N ILE A 41 -14.78 -4.18 -2.89
CA ILE A 41 -14.89 -5.62 -3.15
C ILE A 41 -15.57 -6.36 -1.99
N ARG A 42 -15.25 -6.02 -0.74
CA ARG A 42 -15.84 -6.70 0.43
C ARG A 42 -17.35 -6.51 0.54
N ARG A 43 -17.85 -5.32 0.22
CA ARG A 43 -19.28 -4.96 0.31
C ARG A 43 -20.12 -5.57 -0.81
N HIS A 44 -19.55 -5.81 -1.98
CA HIS A 44 -20.29 -6.37 -3.11
C HIS A 44 -20.00 -7.86 -3.29
N GLN A 45 -21.04 -8.66 -3.50
CA GLN A 45 -20.89 -10.07 -3.86
C GLN A 45 -20.64 -10.17 -5.36
N SER A 46 -19.38 -10.04 -5.75
CA SER A 46 -18.96 -10.07 -7.16
C SER A 46 -17.88 -11.13 -7.40
N LEU A 47 -17.67 -11.52 -8.66
CA LEU A 47 -16.60 -12.45 -9.04
C LEU A 47 -15.23 -12.01 -8.51
N GLN A 48 -14.98 -10.70 -8.48
CA GLN A 48 -13.75 -10.13 -7.93
C GLN A 48 -13.56 -10.50 -6.45
N LYS A 49 -14.63 -10.57 -5.67
CA LYS A 49 -14.58 -10.99 -4.26
C LYS A 49 -14.12 -12.45 -4.14
N SER A 50 -14.75 -13.35 -4.90
CA SER A 50 -14.39 -14.77 -4.91
C SER A 50 -12.94 -15.00 -5.37
N ILE A 51 -12.49 -14.27 -6.40
CA ILE A 51 -11.12 -14.35 -6.89
C ILE A 51 -10.11 -13.82 -5.86
N MET A 52 -10.44 -12.69 -5.22
CA MET A 52 -9.53 -12.04 -4.27
C MET A 52 -9.41 -12.79 -2.95
N GLU A 53 -10.48 -13.43 -2.50
CA GLU A 53 -10.55 -14.19 -1.24
C GLU A 53 -10.18 -15.66 -1.43
N GLY A 54 -10.28 -16.18 -2.66
CA GLY A 54 -9.92 -17.54 -3.01
C GLY A 54 -8.45 -17.84 -2.71
N LYS A 55 -8.20 -18.56 -1.62
CA LYS A 55 -6.92 -19.21 -1.38
C LYS A 55 -6.92 -20.56 -2.10
N ILE A 56 -6.11 -20.66 -3.15
CA ILE A 56 -5.86 -21.94 -3.83
C ILE A 56 -4.79 -22.69 -3.05
N ASN A 57 -5.08 -23.93 -2.65
CA ASN A 57 -4.10 -24.81 -2.03
C ASN A 57 -2.99 -25.12 -3.02
N GLY A 58 -1.73 -24.91 -2.61
CA GLY A 58 -0.56 -25.19 -3.43
C GLY A 58 0.50 -24.08 -3.40
N LYS A 59 1.69 -24.41 -3.91
CA LYS A 59 2.80 -23.45 -4.00
C LYS A 59 2.66 -22.60 -5.26
N ARG A 60 2.94 -21.30 -5.14
CA ARG A 60 3.01 -20.40 -6.30
C ARG A 60 4.12 -20.84 -7.24
N GLN A 61 3.80 -20.98 -8.53
CA GLN A 61 4.76 -21.30 -9.57
C GLN A 61 5.83 -20.20 -9.72
N ARG A 62 7.03 -20.59 -10.17
CA ARG A 62 8.12 -19.66 -10.49
C ARG A 62 7.66 -18.66 -11.56
N GLY A 63 8.07 -17.41 -11.44
CA GLY A 63 7.67 -16.32 -12.34
C GLY A 63 6.38 -15.59 -11.93
N ARG A 64 5.50 -16.18 -11.10
CA ARG A 64 4.39 -15.43 -10.51
C ARG A 64 4.88 -14.50 -9.40
N LYS A 65 4.25 -13.32 -9.26
CA LYS A 65 4.54 -12.37 -8.18
C LYS A 65 4.44 -13.09 -6.83
N ARG A 66 5.46 -12.91 -5.98
CA ARG A 66 5.49 -13.51 -4.64
C ARG A 66 4.39 -12.96 -3.73
N LYS A 67 4.21 -11.64 -3.72
CA LYS A 67 3.15 -10.99 -2.95
C LYS A 67 1.78 -11.23 -3.58
N SER A 68 0.81 -11.63 -2.76
CA SER A 68 -0.59 -11.74 -3.16
C SER A 68 -1.26 -10.38 -3.02
N TRP A 69 -2.44 -10.20 -3.61
CA TRP A 69 -3.22 -8.98 -3.38
C TRP A 69 -3.56 -8.83 -1.89
N LEU A 70 -4.05 -9.90 -1.25
CA LEU A 70 -4.29 -9.92 0.20
C LEU A 70 -3.02 -9.64 1.02
N GLY A 71 -1.86 -10.16 0.60
CA GLY A 71 -0.57 -9.91 1.25
C GLY A 71 -0.12 -8.45 1.14
N ASN A 72 -0.42 -7.77 0.02
CA ASN A 72 -0.22 -6.32 -0.09
C ASN A 72 -1.14 -5.54 0.86
N ILE A 73 -2.37 -6.03 1.08
CA ILE A 73 -3.31 -5.43 2.03
C ILE A 73 -2.83 -5.66 3.47
N GLU A 74 -2.37 -6.85 3.80
CA GLU A 74 -1.77 -7.17 5.11
C GLU A 74 -0.61 -6.24 5.45
N GLU A 75 0.27 -5.94 4.48
CA GLU A 75 1.39 -5.01 4.67
C GLU A 75 0.95 -3.54 4.83
N THR A 76 -0.23 -3.18 4.34
CA THR A 76 -0.71 -1.78 4.32
C THR A 76 -1.65 -1.47 5.48
N ARG A 77 -2.10 -2.48 6.22
CA ARG A 77 -3.22 -2.37 7.14
C ARG A 77 -2.75 -2.58 8.58
N THR A 78 -3.41 -1.91 9.53
CA THR A 78 -2.94 -1.82 10.93
C THR A 78 -3.53 -2.88 11.87
N ARG A 79 -4.59 -3.58 11.44
CA ARG A 79 -5.36 -4.56 12.25
C ARG A 79 -5.20 -6.00 11.64
N ARG A 80 -5.86 -7.05 12.13
CA ARG A 80 -5.76 -8.44 11.54
C ARG A 80 -6.73 -8.72 10.39
N ILE A 81 -6.35 -9.39 9.28
CA ILE A 81 -7.15 -9.48 8.03
C ILE A 81 -8.68 -9.61 8.25
N ASN A 82 -9.10 -10.55 9.09
CA ASN A 82 -10.49 -10.81 9.49
C ASN A 82 -11.23 -9.57 10.02
N GLU A 83 -10.64 -8.79 10.93
CA GLU A 83 -11.28 -7.57 11.45
C GLU A 83 -11.47 -6.50 10.34
N CYS A 84 -10.64 -6.45 9.29
CA CYS A 84 -10.93 -5.54 8.17
C CYS A 84 -11.97 -6.11 7.26
N CYS A 85 -12.11 -7.43 7.18
CA CYS A 85 -13.19 -8.06 6.44
C CYS A 85 -14.56 -7.64 6.99
N GLU A 86 -14.67 -7.46 8.31
CA GLU A 86 -15.87 -7.02 9.03
C GLU A 86 -16.04 -5.49 8.93
N VAL A 87 -15.01 -4.72 9.31
CA VAL A 87 -15.02 -3.25 9.29
C VAL A 87 -15.20 -2.69 7.87
N ALA A 88 -14.80 -3.42 6.83
CA ALA A 88 -15.03 -3.03 5.45
C ALA A 88 -16.50 -3.03 5.06
N LEU A 89 -17.37 -3.77 5.77
CA LEU A 89 -18.80 -3.81 5.49
C LEU A 89 -19.45 -2.46 5.82
N ASP A 90 -19.04 -1.83 6.91
CA ASP A 90 -19.43 -0.46 7.25
C ASP A 90 -18.63 0.56 6.42
N ARG A 91 -19.33 1.41 5.67
CA ARG A 91 -18.68 2.40 4.79
C ARG A 91 -17.99 3.52 5.55
N GLU A 92 -18.56 3.96 6.66
CA GLU A 92 -18.01 5.01 7.50
C GLU A 92 -16.83 4.51 8.31
N GLU A 93 -16.98 3.35 8.95
CA GLU A 93 -15.91 2.74 9.73
C GLU A 93 -14.72 2.38 8.83
N TRP A 94 -14.98 1.91 7.61
CA TRP A 94 -13.93 1.69 6.61
C TRP A 94 -13.22 2.99 6.20
N ARG A 95 -13.93 4.12 6.14
CA ARG A 95 -13.32 5.42 5.83
C ARG A 95 -12.42 5.87 6.98
N ARG A 96 -12.88 5.76 8.23
CA ARG A 96 -12.09 6.09 9.43
C ARG A 96 -10.84 5.22 9.54
N THR A 97 -10.98 3.90 9.37
CA THR A 97 -9.87 2.94 9.44
C THR A 97 -8.82 3.16 8.34
N ARG A 98 -9.24 3.50 7.12
CA ARG A 98 -8.29 3.86 6.05
C ARG A 98 -7.50 5.12 6.37
N ALA A 99 -8.15 6.13 6.94
CA ALA A 99 -7.47 7.34 7.36
C ALA A 99 -6.45 7.03 8.47
N SER A 100 -6.82 6.26 9.50
CA SER A 100 -5.91 5.89 10.58
C SER A 100 -4.71 5.07 10.11
N ASN A 101 -4.89 4.15 9.16
CA ASN A 101 -3.80 3.33 8.61
C ASN A 101 -2.72 4.19 7.93
N LEU A 102 -3.12 5.23 7.21
CA LEU A 102 -2.20 6.16 6.54
C LEU A 102 -1.40 6.99 7.55
N TRP A 103 -2.06 7.41 8.65
CA TRP A 103 -1.42 8.18 9.71
C TRP A 103 -0.39 7.35 10.48
N GLN A 104 -0.72 6.11 10.86
CA GLN A 104 0.21 5.27 11.60
C GLN A 104 1.46 4.89 10.78
N GLU A 105 1.32 4.68 9.47
CA GLU A 105 2.48 4.40 8.62
C GLU A 105 3.40 5.64 8.49
N THR A 106 2.83 6.85 8.38
CA THR A 106 3.64 8.08 8.39
C THR A 106 4.35 8.30 9.72
N GLU A 107 3.68 7.98 10.83
CA GLU A 107 4.21 8.11 12.19
C GLU A 107 5.36 7.11 12.44
N GLN A 108 5.15 5.84 12.10
CA GLN A 108 6.18 4.80 12.20
C GLN A 108 7.40 5.12 11.35
N ARG A 109 7.21 5.62 10.12
CA ARG A 109 8.32 6.04 9.26
C ARG A 109 9.06 7.26 9.80
N ARG A 110 8.35 8.24 10.39
CA ARG A 110 8.98 9.39 11.06
C ARG A 110 9.79 8.93 12.27
N ARG A 111 9.25 8.04 13.09
CA ARG A 111 9.95 7.44 14.23
C ARG A 111 11.17 6.65 13.79
N LEU A 112 11.06 5.79 12.78
CA LEU A 112 12.20 5.04 12.22
C LEU A 112 13.24 5.97 11.58
N ALA A 113 12.82 7.05 10.92
CA ALA A 113 13.74 8.04 10.38
C ALA A 113 14.44 8.85 11.47
N GLN A 114 13.75 9.16 12.58
CA GLN A 114 14.37 9.76 13.78
C GLN A 114 15.34 8.80 14.46
N ASP A 115 14.93 7.55 14.68
CA ASP A 115 15.76 6.49 15.30
C ASP A 115 17.01 6.17 14.46
N PHE A 116 16.86 6.10 13.14
CA PHE A 116 17.98 5.89 12.21
C PHE A 116 18.94 7.09 12.18
N ARG A 117 18.41 8.33 12.26
CA ARG A 117 19.22 9.54 12.32
C ARG A 117 19.99 9.64 13.64
N SER A 118 19.35 9.31 14.77
CA SER A 118 20.03 9.24 16.07
C SER A 118 21.06 8.12 16.16
N ARG A 119 20.89 6.99 15.45
CA ARG A 119 21.92 5.93 15.40
C ARG A 119 23.13 6.31 14.56
N LEU A 120 22.93 7.00 13.43
CA LEU A 120 24.04 7.51 12.62
C LEU A 120 24.80 8.65 13.31
N ASP A 121 24.13 9.44 14.15
CA ASP A 121 24.76 10.50 14.94
C ASP A 121 25.55 9.96 16.18
N LEU A 122 25.43 8.67 16.52
CA LEU A 122 26.12 8.02 17.64
C LEU A 122 27.31 7.13 17.23
N ASP A 123 27.51 6.86 15.94
CA ASP A 123 28.58 6.00 15.41
C ASP A 123 29.87 6.78 15.03
N TRP A 124 30.03 8.04 15.46
CA TRP A 124 31.21 8.88 15.16
C TRP A 124 31.94 9.48 16.38
N LEU A 125 31.60 9.06 17.61
CA LEU A 125 32.41 9.32 18.82
C LEU A 125 32.91 8.00 19.42
#